data_AF-A0A1T5EX12-F1
#
_entry.id   AF-A0A1T5EX12-F1
#
_cell.length_a   1.000
_cell.length_b   1.000
_cell.length_c   1.000
_cell.angle_alpha   90.00
_cell.angle_beta   90.00
_cell.angle_gamma   90.00
#
_symmetry.space_group_name_H-M   'P 1'
#
loop_
_entity.id
_entity.type
_entity.pdbx_description
1 polymer ?
#
loop_
_entity_poly.entity_id
_entity_poly.type
_entity_poly.pdbx_seq_one_letter_code
_entity_poly.pdbx_strand_id
1 'polypeptide(L)'
;MGDMNTCCYILLLAAIKRTPEHMMLFRIDKRDFNVNDKILPQNAYQNELDDSRKKVEEVLEFNRPKHKPKRNEILMLFENFEDAKHFWTIQKNSKFYRGEISETEIFHIGDFNKIEELFKNISDTKIANKIAKEYWNSEMTENPKKEIFVNEVITDKVMSDSEIERKNAFAIRAGLGNPKIKIILNN
;
A
#
# COMPACT_ATOMS: atom_id res chain seq x y z
N MET A 1 -16.28 54.68 25.56
CA MET A 1 -16.45 53.30 26.06
C MET A 1 -16.34 52.39 24.85
N GLY A 2 -15.18 51.78 24.67
CA GLY A 2 -14.88 50.92 23.52
C GLY A 2 -15.39 49.51 23.75
N ASP A 3 -16.16 49.00 22.80
CA ASP A 3 -16.76 47.68 22.84
C ASP A 3 -15.69 46.58 22.73
N MET A 4 -15.54 45.84 23.82
CA MET A 4 -14.52 44.82 24.05
C MET A 4 -15.01 43.43 23.60
N ASN A 5 -15.90 43.35 22.60
CA ASN A 5 -16.59 42.10 22.26
C ASN A 5 -16.34 41.58 20.84
N THR A 6 -15.65 42.34 19.98
CA THR A 6 -15.43 41.89 18.58
C THR A 6 -14.15 41.07 18.40
N CYS A 7 -13.22 41.10 19.37
CA CYS A 7 -11.92 40.43 19.23
C CYS A 7 -11.93 38.93 19.60
N CYS A 8 -12.95 38.46 20.34
CA CYS A 8 -13.05 37.05 20.73
C CYS A 8 -13.70 36.14 19.67
N TYR A 9 -14.46 36.70 18.72
CA TYR A 9 -15.13 35.88 17.70
C TYR A 9 -14.24 35.54 16.49
N ILE A 10 -13.23 36.37 16.20
CA ILE A 10 -12.31 36.13 15.07
C ILE A 10 -11.24 35.08 15.41
N LEU A 11 -10.89 34.90 16.69
CA LEU A 11 -9.91 33.90 17.11
C LEU A 11 -10.51 32.50 17.33
N LEU A 12 -11.84 32.36 17.47
CA LEU A 12 -12.48 31.05 17.64
C LEU A 12 -12.65 30.29 16.30
N LEU A 13 -12.57 30.98 15.16
CA LEU A 13 -12.61 30.35 13.83
C LEU A 13 -11.24 29.88 13.32
N ALA A 14 -10.14 30.26 13.98
CA ALA A 14 -8.77 29.88 13.60
C ALA A 14 -8.28 28.58 14.23
N ALA A 15 -9.11 27.88 15.02
CA ALA A 15 -8.76 26.64 15.69
C ALA A 15 -9.82 25.55 15.55
N ILE A 16 -10.48 25.46 14.39
CA ILE A 16 -10.96 24.15 13.94
C ILE A 16 -9.70 23.35 13.67
N LYS A 17 -9.18 22.67 14.69
CA LYS A 17 -8.32 21.50 14.48
C LYS A 17 -9.15 20.58 13.59
N ARG A 18 -8.92 20.63 12.27
CA ARG A 18 -9.34 19.55 11.39
C ARG A 18 -8.72 18.33 12.04
N THR A 19 -9.56 17.47 12.62
CA THR A 19 -9.14 16.13 12.98
C THR A 19 -8.50 15.54 11.73
N PRO A 20 -7.33 14.89 11.85
CA PRO A 20 -6.75 14.25 10.69
C PRO A 20 -7.80 13.38 10.04
N GLU A 21 -8.01 13.53 8.73
CA GLU A 21 -8.87 12.58 8.03
C GLU A 21 -8.18 11.23 8.13
N HIS A 22 -8.93 10.26 8.64
CA HIS A 22 -8.48 8.89 8.74
C HIS A 22 -8.85 8.17 7.44
N MET A 23 -7.91 7.37 6.94
CA MET A 23 -8.13 6.60 5.72
C MET A 23 -7.95 5.10 5.97
N MET A 24 -8.79 4.32 5.31
CA MET A 24 -8.73 2.86 5.34
C MET A 24 -7.81 2.39 4.23
N LEU A 25 -6.79 1.60 4.60
CA LEU A 25 -5.81 1.05 3.67
C LEU A 25 -5.69 -0.45 3.82
N PHE A 26 -5.12 -1.08 2.80
CA PHE A 26 -5.10 -2.51 2.63
C PHE A 26 -3.67 -3.04 2.56
N ARG A 27 -3.37 -4.08 3.33
CA ARG A 27 -2.04 -4.68 3.40
C ARG A 27 -2.11 -6.18 3.09
N ILE A 28 -1.19 -6.62 2.25
CA ILE A 28 -0.92 -8.04 2.01
C ILE A 28 0.40 -8.38 2.70
N ASP A 29 0.40 -9.35 3.61
CA ASP A 29 1.59 -9.73 4.37
C ASP A 29 1.64 -11.24 4.61
N LYS A 30 2.84 -11.81 4.72
CA LYS A 30 3.00 -13.24 5.00
C LYS A 30 2.91 -13.56 6.49
N ARG A 31 3.22 -12.57 7.34
CA ARG A 31 3.16 -12.67 8.81
C ARG A 31 1.70 -12.71 9.28
N ASP A 32 1.51 -13.28 10.46
CA ASP A 32 0.22 -13.37 11.13
C ASP A 32 0.02 -12.17 12.05
N PHE A 33 -1.13 -11.50 11.91
CA PHE A 33 -1.53 -10.35 12.73
C PHE A 33 -3.00 -10.51 13.15
N ASN A 34 -3.29 -10.08 14.36
CA ASN A 34 -4.64 -9.94 14.90
C ASN A 34 -5.12 -8.49 14.80
N VAL A 35 -6.41 -8.28 15.06
CA VAL A 35 -6.96 -6.94 15.26
C VAL A 35 -6.23 -6.25 16.40
N ASN A 36 -5.92 -4.97 16.22
CA ASN A 36 -5.08 -4.10 17.05
C ASN A 36 -3.57 -4.38 17.01
N ASP A 37 -3.11 -5.37 16.25
CA ASP A 37 -1.67 -5.55 16.06
C ASP A 37 -1.11 -4.43 15.17
N LYS A 38 0.08 -3.95 15.57
CA LYS A 38 0.85 -2.96 14.83
C LYS A 38 1.72 -3.64 13.78
N ILE A 39 1.54 -3.25 12.51
CA ILE A 39 2.34 -3.78 11.41
C ILE A 39 3.59 -2.90 11.19
N LEU A 40 4.73 -3.53 11.51
CA LEU A 40 6.13 -3.24 11.16
C LEU A 40 6.51 -3.17 9.66
N PRO A 41 7.24 -2.17 9.12
CA PRO A 41 8.04 -2.38 7.92
C PRO A 41 8.99 -3.57 8.12
N GLN A 42 9.27 -4.32 7.06
CA GLN A 42 10.18 -5.45 7.12
C GLN A 42 11.00 -5.57 5.83
N ASN A 43 12.32 -5.66 5.98
CA ASN A 43 13.26 -5.74 4.85
C ASN A 43 13.26 -7.11 4.15
N ALA A 44 12.40 -8.05 4.56
CA ALA A 44 12.41 -9.43 4.07
C ALA A 44 11.98 -9.56 2.60
N TYR A 45 11.16 -8.64 2.09
CA TYR A 45 10.59 -8.73 0.74
C TYR A 45 11.64 -8.69 -0.37
N GLN A 46 12.69 -7.86 -0.23
CA GLN A 46 13.72 -7.72 -1.27
C GLN A 46 14.59 -8.97 -1.46
N ASN A 47 14.69 -9.82 -0.44
CA ASN A 47 15.51 -11.03 -0.49
C ASN A 47 14.92 -12.13 -1.38
N GLU A 48 13.62 -12.06 -1.67
CA GLU A 48 12.91 -13.06 -2.49
C GLU A 48 12.67 -12.60 -3.94
N LEU A 49 13.17 -11.42 -4.32
CA LEU A 49 12.99 -10.88 -5.67
C LEU A 49 13.87 -11.61 -6.69
N ASP A 50 13.31 -11.86 -7.87
CA ASP A 50 14.10 -12.24 -9.05
C ASP A 50 14.98 -11.08 -9.53
N ASP A 51 15.96 -11.38 -10.39
CA ASP A 51 16.96 -10.40 -10.83
C ASP A 51 16.34 -9.20 -11.58
N SER A 52 15.24 -9.40 -12.31
CA SER A 52 14.56 -8.32 -13.02
C SER A 52 13.86 -7.39 -12.03
N ARG A 53 13.21 -7.92 -11.00
CA ARG A 53 12.58 -7.13 -9.94
C ARG A 53 13.62 -6.42 -9.06
N LYS A 54 14.77 -7.03 -8.80
CA LYS A 54 15.89 -6.35 -8.13
C LYS A 54 16.35 -5.13 -8.91
N LYS A 55 16.51 -5.24 -10.24
CA LYS A 55 16.85 -4.10 -11.11
C LYS A 55 15.82 -2.98 -11.06
N VAL A 56 14.52 -3.31 -11.01
CA VAL A 56 13.46 -2.31 -10.84
C VAL A 56 13.65 -1.53 -9.54
N GLU A 57 13.87 -2.23 -8.42
CA GLU A 57 14.10 -1.58 -7.12
C GLU A 57 15.42 -0.78 -7.10
N GLU A 58 16.48 -1.23 -7.79
CA GLU A 58 17.73 -0.46 -7.95
C GLU A 58 17.52 0.85 -8.71
N VAL A 59 16.75 0.83 -9.81
CA VAL A 59 16.43 2.04 -10.59
C VAL A 59 15.54 2.99 -9.79
N LEU A 60 14.56 2.46 -9.04
CA LEU A 60 13.76 3.27 -8.12
C LEU A 60 14.62 3.90 -7.04
N GLU A 61 15.49 3.14 -6.38
CA GLU A 61 16.38 3.68 -5.33
C GLU A 61 17.36 4.72 -5.88
N PHE A 62 17.92 4.49 -7.06
CA PHE A 62 18.83 5.45 -7.71
C PHE A 62 18.16 6.81 -7.98
N ASN A 63 16.88 6.81 -8.35
CA ASN A 63 16.12 8.04 -8.64
C ASN A 63 15.38 8.60 -7.42
N ARG A 64 15.50 7.98 -6.24
CA ARG A 64 14.75 8.38 -5.06
C ARG A 64 15.19 9.76 -4.56
N PRO A 65 14.27 10.72 -4.36
CA PRO A 65 14.58 11.98 -3.70
C PRO A 65 15.04 11.75 -2.26
N LYS A 66 16.07 12.47 -1.81
CA LYS A 66 16.67 12.29 -0.47
C LYS A 66 15.67 12.40 0.70
N HIS A 67 14.60 13.19 0.52
CA HIS A 67 13.58 13.42 1.55
C HIS A 67 12.47 12.36 1.56
N LYS A 68 12.46 11.41 0.62
CA LYS A 68 11.50 10.30 0.55
C LYS A 68 12.09 9.05 1.22
N PRO A 69 11.28 8.24 1.93
CA PRO A 69 11.77 7.03 2.56
C PRO A 69 12.17 5.98 1.52
N LYS A 70 13.10 5.10 1.88
CA LYS A 70 13.48 3.98 1.02
C LYS A 70 12.36 2.95 0.98
N ARG A 71 12.10 2.39 -0.20
CA ARG A 71 11.05 1.37 -0.42
C ARG A 71 11.23 0.11 0.42
N ASN A 72 12.48 -0.22 0.76
CA ASN A 72 12.80 -1.43 1.53
C ASN A 72 12.77 -1.24 3.04
N GLU A 73 12.60 -0.01 3.53
CA GLU A 73 12.57 0.35 4.95
C GLU A 73 11.19 0.92 5.36
N ILE A 74 10.20 0.92 4.44
CA ILE A 74 8.88 1.53 4.64
C ILE A 74 7.75 0.52 4.49
N LEU A 75 6.61 0.76 5.14
CA LEU A 75 5.42 -0.05 4.96
C LEU A 75 4.62 0.48 3.77
N MET A 76 4.29 -0.42 2.85
CA MET A 76 3.51 -0.12 1.65
C MET A 76 2.12 -0.73 1.77
N LEU A 77 1.08 0.07 1.54
CA LEU A 77 -0.33 -0.33 1.57
C LEU A 77 -1.05 0.11 0.30
N PHE A 78 -2.12 -0.57 -0.06
CA PHE A 78 -2.98 -0.19 -1.18
C PHE A 78 -4.16 0.66 -0.69
N GLU A 79 -4.53 1.67 -1.45
CA GLU A 79 -5.73 2.47 -1.20
C GLU A 79 -7.00 1.72 -1.61
N ASN A 80 -6.96 1.03 -2.75
CA ASN A 80 -8.12 0.35 -3.32
C ASN A 80 -8.21 -1.12 -2.90
N PHE A 81 -9.40 -1.55 -2.47
CA PHE A 81 -9.66 -2.93 -2.06
C PHE A 81 -9.47 -3.94 -3.19
N GLU A 82 -9.99 -3.68 -4.40
CA GLU A 82 -9.93 -4.63 -5.51
C GLU A 82 -8.51 -4.79 -6.04
N ASP A 83 -7.71 -3.71 -6.06
CA ASP A 83 -6.28 -3.78 -6.39
C ASP A 83 -5.51 -4.62 -5.37
N ALA A 84 -5.74 -4.36 -4.08
CA ALA A 84 -5.13 -5.12 -3.00
C ALA A 84 -5.52 -6.60 -3.06
N LYS A 85 -6.81 -6.88 -3.28
CA LYS A 85 -7.34 -8.24 -3.42
C LYS A 85 -6.74 -8.94 -4.63
N HIS A 86 -6.62 -8.26 -5.77
CA HIS A 86 -5.96 -8.79 -6.96
C HIS A 86 -4.53 -9.24 -6.61
N PHE A 87 -3.76 -8.35 -5.96
CA PHE A 87 -2.38 -8.63 -5.57
C PHE A 87 -2.28 -9.78 -4.55
N TRP A 88 -3.17 -9.82 -3.56
CA TRP A 88 -3.28 -10.91 -2.60
C TRP A 88 -3.48 -12.27 -3.29
N THR A 89 -4.36 -12.36 -4.30
CA THR A 89 -4.62 -13.65 -4.97
C THR A 89 -3.38 -14.27 -5.63
N ILE A 90 -2.41 -13.45 -6.07
CA ILE A 90 -1.19 -13.93 -6.73
C ILE A 90 -0.02 -14.13 -5.76
N GLN A 91 -0.05 -13.52 -4.58
CA GLN A 91 1.00 -13.65 -3.57
C GLN A 91 0.75 -14.90 -2.69
N LYS A 92 1.52 -15.96 -2.92
CA LYS A 92 1.39 -17.23 -2.17
C LYS A 92 1.75 -17.05 -0.69
N ASN A 93 1.07 -17.80 0.18
CA ASN A 93 1.28 -17.83 1.63
C ASN A 93 1.11 -16.44 2.28
N SER A 94 0.16 -15.65 1.76
CA SER A 94 -0.10 -14.29 2.24
C SER A 94 -1.52 -14.15 2.77
N LYS A 95 -1.63 -13.28 3.76
CA LYS A 95 -2.85 -12.87 4.43
C LYS A 95 -3.21 -11.46 4.01
N PHE A 96 -4.47 -11.12 4.19
CA PHE A 96 -5.05 -9.88 3.75
C PHE A 96 -5.60 -9.12 4.96
N TYR A 97 -5.13 -7.89 5.13
CA TYR A 97 -5.44 -7.04 6.26
C TYR A 97 -5.97 -5.70 5.79
N ARG A 98 -6.79 -5.08 6.64
CA ARG A 98 -7.19 -3.68 6.55
C ARG A 98 -6.71 -2.96 7.80
N GLY A 99 -6.21 -1.75 7.62
CA GLY A 99 -5.80 -0.89 8.70
C GLY A 99 -6.23 0.55 8.46
N GLU A 100 -6.11 1.35 9.51
CA GLU A 100 -6.45 2.77 9.51
C GLU A 100 -5.19 3.58 9.80
N ILE A 101 -4.99 4.66 9.05
CA ILE A 101 -3.93 5.64 9.28
C ILE A 101 -4.51 7.05 9.27
N SER A 102 -3.78 7.99 9.85
CA SER A 102 -3.99 9.41 9.61
C SER A 102 -3.35 9.83 8.28
N GLU A 103 -4.00 10.69 7.50
CA GLU A 103 -3.39 11.27 6.29
C GLU A 103 -2.05 11.98 6.57
N THR A 104 -1.85 12.49 7.78
CA THR A 104 -0.58 13.14 8.17
C THR A 104 0.59 12.15 8.30
N GLU A 105 0.33 10.85 8.25
CA GLU A 105 1.33 9.78 8.36
C GLU A 105 1.84 9.29 6.99
N ILE A 106 1.31 9.85 5.89
CA ILE A 106 1.68 9.48 4.52
C ILE A 106 3.00 10.15 4.13
N PHE A 107 4.00 9.33 3.80
CA PHE A 107 5.31 9.82 3.31
C PHE A 107 5.35 9.93 1.78
N HIS A 108 4.59 9.08 1.09
CA HIS A 108 4.54 9.03 -0.37
C HIS A 108 3.28 8.30 -0.85
N ILE A 109 2.81 8.69 -2.02
CA ILE A 109 1.75 8.03 -2.78
C ILE A 109 2.36 7.71 -4.15
N GLY A 110 2.59 6.44 -4.42
CA GLY A 110 3.08 5.94 -5.69
C GLY A 110 1.95 5.30 -6.51
N ASP A 111 2.16 5.17 -7.82
CA ASP A 111 1.29 4.37 -8.68
C ASP A 111 1.97 3.05 -9.02
N PHE A 112 1.40 1.94 -8.58
CA PHE A 112 1.93 0.60 -8.86
C PHE A 112 1.96 0.30 -10.37
N ASN A 113 1.09 0.91 -11.18
CA ASN A 113 1.16 0.79 -12.64
C ASN A 113 2.49 1.30 -13.21
N LYS A 114 3.11 2.31 -12.59
CA LYS A 114 4.45 2.81 -12.98
C LYS A 114 5.54 1.80 -12.68
N ILE A 115 5.40 1.02 -11.62
CA ILE A 115 6.32 -0.09 -11.31
C ILE A 115 6.18 -1.19 -12.37
N GLU A 116 4.95 -1.52 -12.78
CA GLU A 116 4.71 -2.48 -13.88
C GLU A 116 5.26 -1.98 -15.22
N GLU A 117 5.09 -0.69 -15.51
CA GLU A 117 5.64 -0.03 -16.70
C GLU A 117 7.17 -0.04 -16.69
N LEU A 118 7.78 0.28 -15.55
CA LEU A 118 9.22 0.25 -15.34
C LEU A 118 9.78 -1.16 -15.56
N PHE A 119 9.12 -2.19 -15.01
CA PHE A 119 9.52 -3.58 -15.19
C PHE A 119 9.55 -3.98 -16.68
N LYS A 120 8.55 -3.55 -17.46
CA LYS A 120 8.48 -3.82 -18.91
C LYS A 120 9.57 -3.11 -19.71
N ASN A 121 10.04 -1.96 -19.23
CA ASN A 121 11.01 -1.11 -19.91
C ASN A 121 12.41 -1.12 -19.25
N ILE A 122 12.69 -2.08 -18.37
CA ILE A 122 13.90 -2.08 -17.54
C ILE A 122 15.21 -2.17 -18.35
N SER A 123 15.14 -2.65 -19.60
CA SER A 123 16.28 -2.72 -20.53
C SER A 123 16.62 -1.38 -21.18
N ASP A 124 15.69 -0.43 -21.25
CA ASP A 124 15.95 0.93 -21.74
C ASP A 124 16.20 1.86 -20.56
N THR A 125 17.48 2.14 -20.28
CA THR A 125 17.90 2.98 -19.15
C THR A 125 17.29 4.37 -19.18
N LYS A 126 17.05 4.97 -20.35
CA LYS A 126 16.51 6.33 -20.45
C LYS A 126 15.03 6.33 -20.09
N ILE A 127 14.26 5.37 -20.63
CA ILE A 127 12.83 5.21 -20.34
C ILE A 127 12.65 4.79 -18.87
N ALA A 128 13.41 3.82 -18.38
CA ALA A 128 13.35 3.35 -17.01
C ALA A 128 13.58 4.47 -15.99
N ASN A 129 14.63 5.29 -16.18
CA ASN A 129 14.90 6.43 -15.31
C ASN A 129 13.80 7.50 -15.36
N LYS A 130 13.17 7.70 -16.53
CA LYS A 130 12.04 8.63 -16.66
C LYS A 130 10.86 8.14 -15.82
N ILE A 131 10.44 6.88 -16.00
CA ILE A 131 9.31 6.28 -15.26
C ILE A 131 9.57 6.31 -13.74
N ALA A 132 10.79 5.99 -13.31
CA ALA A 132 11.14 6.03 -11.88
C ALA A 132 11.03 7.44 -11.27
N LYS A 133 11.38 8.48 -12.02
CA LYS A 133 11.19 9.87 -11.57
C LYS A 133 9.71 10.25 -11.49
N GLU A 134 8.92 9.86 -12.49
CA GLU A 134 7.46 10.07 -12.49
C GLU A 134 6.82 9.40 -11.26
N TYR A 135 7.21 8.16 -10.95
CA TYR A 135 6.78 7.45 -9.74
C TYR A 135 7.09 8.27 -8.47
N TRP A 136 8.34 8.72 -8.29
CA TRP A 136 8.73 9.49 -7.10
C TRP A 136 8.11 10.88 -7.01
N ASN A 137 7.74 11.46 -8.15
CA ASN A 137 6.99 12.72 -8.23
C ASN A 137 5.48 12.54 -7.99
N SER A 138 5.02 11.30 -7.72
CA SER A 138 3.60 10.98 -7.56
C SER A 138 2.77 11.30 -8.81
N GLU A 139 3.37 11.17 -10.01
CA GLU A 139 2.64 11.27 -11.26
C GLU A 139 1.81 9.99 -11.49
N MET A 140 0.49 10.17 -11.65
CA MET A 140 -0.47 9.07 -11.72
C MET A 140 -0.83 8.71 -13.16
N THR A 141 -1.04 7.43 -13.43
CA THR A 141 -1.74 6.98 -14.64
C THR A 141 -3.24 7.34 -14.57
N GLU A 142 -3.97 7.16 -15.68
CA GLU A 142 -5.42 7.46 -15.75
C GLU A 142 -6.24 6.63 -14.73
N ASN A 143 -5.83 5.39 -14.48
CA ASN A 143 -6.47 4.48 -13.53
C ASN A 143 -5.43 3.98 -12.51
N PRO A 144 -5.00 4.83 -11.56
CA PRO A 144 -3.84 4.56 -10.74
C PRO A 144 -4.14 3.47 -9.71
N LYS A 145 -3.16 2.58 -9.51
CA LYS A 145 -3.17 1.60 -8.43
C LYS A 145 -2.32 2.16 -7.29
N LYS A 146 -2.94 2.96 -6.42
CA LYS A 146 -2.18 3.72 -5.42
C LYS A 146 -1.55 2.84 -4.36
N GLU A 147 -0.24 3.02 -4.18
CA GLU A 147 0.59 2.44 -3.13
C GLU A 147 1.00 3.57 -2.15
N ILE A 148 0.58 3.46 -0.90
CA ILE A 148 0.76 4.45 0.16
C ILE A 148 1.88 4.02 1.08
N PHE A 149 2.81 4.94 1.36
CA PHE A 149 3.95 4.71 2.22
C PHE A 149 3.72 5.29 3.60
N VAL A 150 3.81 4.45 4.62
CA VAL A 150 3.72 4.81 6.05
C VAL A 150 4.78 4.08 6.87
N ASN A 151 5.02 4.55 8.08
CA ASN A 151 5.94 3.87 9.00
C ASN A 151 5.30 2.69 9.73
N GLU A 152 3.98 2.71 9.92
CA GLU A 152 3.25 1.64 10.59
C GLU A 152 1.77 1.74 10.24
N VAL A 153 1.03 0.67 10.50
CA VAL A 153 -0.44 0.69 10.52
C VAL A 153 -0.94 -0.18 11.66
N ILE A 154 -2.07 0.19 12.25
CA ILE A 154 -2.78 -0.66 13.20
C ILE A 154 -3.81 -1.49 12.42
N THR A 155 -3.80 -2.79 12.63
CA THR A 155 -4.73 -3.71 11.99
C THR A 155 -6.12 -3.50 12.57
N ASP A 156 -7.02 -2.92 11.79
CA ASP A 156 -8.43 -2.78 12.15
C ASP A 156 -9.20 -4.07 11.84
N LYS A 157 -8.84 -4.77 10.75
CA LYS A 157 -9.53 -6.00 10.35
C LYS A 157 -8.61 -7.00 9.66
N VAL A 158 -8.73 -8.27 10.07
CA VAL A 158 -8.23 -9.42 9.30
C VAL A 158 -9.27 -9.74 8.23
N MET A 159 -8.93 -9.47 6.96
CA MET A 159 -9.83 -9.70 5.83
C MET A 159 -9.84 -11.17 5.41
N SER A 160 -8.67 -11.81 5.46
CA SER A 160 -8.50 -13.26 5.28
C SER A 160 -7.11 -13.68 5.75
N ASP A 161 -7.04 -14.74 6.54
CA ASP A 161 -5.82 -15.47 6.90
C ASP A 161 -5.74 -16.86 6.23
N SER A 162 -6.77 -17.23 5.46
CA SER A 162 -6.96 -18.56 4.89
C SER A 162 -6.34 -18.71 3.50
N GLU A 163 -5.37 -19.62 3.38
CA GLU A 163 -4.81 -20.02 2.07
C GLU A 163 -5.87 -20.65 1.15
N ILE A 164 -6.88 -21.29 1.74
CA ILE A 164 -8.01 -21.86 1.01
C ILE A 164 -8.84 -20.74 0.36
N GLU A 165 -9.16 -19.69 1.12
CA GLU A 165 -9.89 -18.53 0.61
C GLU A 165 -9.09 -17.80 -0.48
N ARG A 166 -7.78 -17.64 -0.29
CA ARG A 166 -6.88 -17.04 -1.31
C ARG A 166 -6.92 -17.82 -2.62
N LYS A 167 -6.81 -19.16 -2.55
CA LYS A 167 -6.84 -20.03 -3.74
C LYS A 167 -8.20 -19.98 -4.44
N ASN A 168 -9.30 -19.94 -3.67
CA ASN A 168 -10.64 -19.79 -4.23
C ASN A 168 -10.81 -18.43 -4.93
N ALA A 169 -10.38 -17.34 -4.28
CA ALA A 169 -10.42 -16.01 -4.87
C ALA A 169 -9.59 -15.93 -6.17
N PHE A 170 -8.41 -16.56 -6.20
CA PHE A 170 -7.60 -16.69 -7.42
C PHE A 170 -8.34 -17.44 -8.52
N ALA A 171 -8.93 -18.61 -8.20
CA ALA A 171 -9.63 -19.44 -9.18
C ALA A 171 -10.84 -18.73 -9.80
N ILE A 172 -11.65 -18.06 -8.97
CA ILE A 172 -12.79 -17.25 -9.42
C ILE A 172 -12.30 -16.14 -10.37
N ARG A 173 -11.28 -15.39 -9.96
CA ARG A 173 -10.70 -14.31 -10.78
C ARG A 173 -10.12 -14.80 -12.11
N ALA A 174 -9.50 -15.97 -12.12
CA ALA A 174 -8.92 -16.58 -13.31
C ALA A 174 -9.97 -17.25 -14.23
N GLY A 175 -11.25 -17.21 -13.89
CA GLY A 175 -12.31 -17.84 -14.67
C GLY A 175 -12.35 -19.37 -14.54
N LEU A 176 -11.68 -19.94 -13.54
CA LEU A 176 -11.59 -21.39 -13.31
C LEU A 176 -12.81 -21.94 -12.54
N GLY A 177 -13.77 -21.08 -12.20
CA GLY A 177 -14.95 -21.41 -11.39
C GLY A 177 -14.66 -21.42 -9.88
N ASN A 178 -15.67 -21.80 -9.09
CA ASN A 178 -15.54 -21.94 -7.65
C ASN A 178 -15.01 -23.35 -7.34
N PRO A 179 -13.76 -23.52 -6.85
CA PRO A 179 -13.26 -24.84 -6.52
C PRO A 179 -14.16 -25.40 -5.41
N LYS A 180 -14.78 -26.55 -5.64
CA LYS A 180 -15.47 -27.30 -4.57
C LYS A 180 -14.41 -27.82 -3.60
N ILE A 181 -13.87 -26.95 -2.75
CA ILE A 181 -12.95 -27.36 -1.69
C ILE A 181 -13.78 -28.12 -0.67
N LYS A 182 -13.72 -29.45 -0.72
CA LYS A 182 -14.18 -30.30 0.37
C LYS A 182 -13.31 -29.98 1.59
N ILE A 183 -13.85 -29.23 2.54
CA ILE A 183 -13.30 -29.17 3.89
C ILE A 183 -13.51 -30.57 4.47
N ILE A 184 -12.44 -31.37 4.54
CA ILE A 184 -12.44 -32.57 5.37
C ILE A 184 -12.32 -32.04 6.80
N LEU A 185 -13.44 -31.90 7.49
CA LEU A 185 -13.43 -31.75 8.94
C LEU A 185 -12.95 -33.09 9.50
N ASN A 186 -11.76 -33.12 10.08
CA ASN A 186 -11.33 -34.26 10.88
C ASN A 186 -12.17 -34.23 12.16
N ASN A 187 -13.05 -35.21 12.31
CA ASN A 187 -13.76 -35.52 13.56
C ASN A 187 -12.80 -35.99 14.63
#